data_AF-A0A2V9BLR2-F1
#
_entry.id   AF-A0A2V9BLR2-F1
#
_cell.length_a   1.000
_cell.length_b   1.000
_cell.length_c   1.000
_cell.angle_alpha   90.00
_cell.angle_beta   90.00
_cell.angle_gamma   90.00
#
_symmetry.space_group_name_H-M   'P 1'
#
loop_
_entity.id
_entity.type
_entity.pdbx_description
1 polymer ?
#
loop_
_entity_poly.entity_id
_entity_poly.type
_entity_poly.pdbx_seq_one_letter_code
_entity_poly.pdbx_strand_id
1 'polypeptide(L)'
;MKEPRRQFLLSAGAVFSSAIWGVRLGAYPQRRGMPSPPEAADPKQNVPENANIRPSLRTVVQQHEKEFRDSLAGLSERVSQLKEEVEQLHSADIFSVKIYKETSEIERLAKQLKTLAKS
;
A
#
# COMPACT_ATOMS: atom_id res chain seq x y z
N MET A 1 38.95 24.40 -29.60
CA MET A 1 38.52 24.33 -28.18
C MET A 1 37.93 25.67 -27.78
N LYS A 2 36.63 25.72 -27.46
CA LYS A 2 35.94 26.69 -26.58
C LYS A 2 34.45 26.29 -26.46
N GLU A 3 34.19 25.53 -25.41
CA GLU A 3 32.96 25.29 -24.61
C GLU A 3 31.56 25.70 -25.15
N PRO A 4 30.70 24.72 -25.52
CA PRO A 4 29.24 24.92 -25.59
C PRO A 4 28.47 24.33 -24.38
N ARG A 5 29.16 23.86 -23.33
CA ARG A 5 28.53 23.07 -22.24
C ARG A 5 27.99 23.91 -21.07
N ARG A 6 28.46 25.15 -20.91
CA ARG A 6 28.09 26.01 -19.76
C ARG A 6 26.80 26.81 -19.97
N GLN A 7 26.35 27.01 -21.20
CA GLN A 7 25.11 27.75 -21.48
C GLN A 7 23.85 26.89 -21.35
N PHE A 8 23.97 25.56 -21.48
CA PHE A 8 22.80 24.67 -21.40
C PHE A 8 22.38 24.35 -19.96
N LEU A 9 23.28 24.52 -18.99
CA LEU A 9 23.01 24.29 -17.55
C LEU A 9 22.45 25.54 -16.83
N LEU A 10 22.39 26.69 -17.51
CA LEU A 10 21.93 27.96 -16.93
C LEU A 10 20.45 28.26 -17.22
N SER A 11 19.74 27.43 -17.98
CA SER A 11 18.36 27.71 -18.44
C SER A 11 17.28 26.72 -17.99
N ALA A 12 17.57 25.77 -17.10
CA ALA A 12 16.59 24.77 -16.65
C ALA A 12 16.05 25.03 -15.22
N GLY A 13 15.95 26.31 -14.83
CA GLY A 13 15.54 26.73 -13.50
C GLY A 13 14.55 27.88 -13.51
N ALA A 14 13.39 27.73 -14.16
CA ALA A 14 12.27 28.63 -13.97
C ALA A 14 10.95 28.00 -14.48
N VAL A 15 9.88 28.20 -13.69
CA VAL A 15 8.45 28.05 -14.04
C VAL A 15 8.01 26.57 -14.17
N PHE A 16 7.14 25.99 -13.34
CA PHE A 16 5.77 26.41 -13.03
C PHE A 16 5.33 25.92 -11.64
N SER A 17 5.32 26.81 -10.65
CA SER A 17 4.48 26.69 -9.46
C SER A 17 3.23 27.56 -9.67
N SER A 18 2.20 26.98 -10.30
CA SER A 18 0.85 27.55 -10.25
C SER A 18 0.02 26.77 -9.23
N ALA A 19 -0.13 27.39 -8.06
CA ALA A 19 -1.26 27.16 -7.17
C ALA A 19 -2.58 27.54 -7.87
N ILE A 20 -3.70 27.31 -7.15
CA ILE A 20 -5.08 27.77 -7.44
C ILE A 20 -5.87 26.69 -8.24
N TRP A 21 -7.05 26.18 -7.85
CA TRP A 21 -8.18 26.63 -7.03
C TRP A 21 -8.71 25.40 -6.25
N GLY A 22 -9.19 25.54 -5.03
CA GLY A 22 -10.43 26.26 -4.74
C GLY A 22 -11.50 25.25 -4.39
N VAL A 23 -11.62 25.04 -3.08
CA VAL A 23 -12.74 24.48 -2.33
C VAL A 23 -14.07 24.47 -3.11
N ARG A 24 -14.61 23.28 -3.40
CA ARG A 24 -16.06 23.12 -3.55
C ARG A 24 -16.66 22.73 -2.20
N LEU A 25 -17.05 23.76 -1.46
CA LEU A 25 -18.07 23.65 -0.42
C LEU A 25 -19.43 23.50 -1.10
N GLY A 26 -20.25 22.60 -0.58
CA GLY A 26 -21.70 22.66 -0.77
C GLY A 26 -22.30 21.56 -1.62
N ALA A 27 -22.68 20.47 -0.96
CA ALA A 27 -24.01 19.91 -1.13
C ALA A 27 -24.42 19.28 0.21
N TYR A 28 -25.27 19.99 0.95
CA TYR A 28 -25.96 19.45 2.11
C TYR A 28 -26.70 18.15 1.73
N PRO A 29 -26.72 17.13 2.60
CA PRO A 29 -27.42 15.89 2.32
C PRO A 29 -28.93 16.15 2.24
N GLN A 30 -29.51 15.82 1.08
CA GLN A 30 -30.95 15.69 0.91
C GLN A 30 -31.45 14.63 1.91
N ARG A 31 -32.17 15.06 2.95
CA ARG A 31 -32.91 14.17 3.85
C ARG A 31 -33.95 13.39 3.02
N ARG A 32 -33.59 12.18 2.58
CA ARG A 32 -34.58 11.19 2.14
C ARG A 32 -35.32 10.71 3.39
N GLY A 33 -36.64 10.74 3.32
CA GLY A 33 -37.54 10.50 4.46
C GLY A 33 -37.26 9.19 5.18
N MET A 34 -37.46 9.21 6.49
CA MET A 34 -37.44 8.02 7.33
C MET A 34 -38.50 7.03 6.81
N PRO A 35 -38.18 5.76 6.55
CA PRO A 35 -39.20 4.73 6.43
C PRO A 35 -39.87 4.53 7.80
N SER A 36 -41.20 4.37 7.81
CA SER A 36 -42.00 4.14 9.02
C SER A 36 -41.49 2.95 9.84
N PRO A 37 -41.59 2.99 11.18
CA PRO A 37 -41.15 1.89 12.04
C PRO A 37 -41.98 0.62 11.80
N PRO A 38 -41.35 -0.57 11.82
CA PRO A 38 -42.07 -1.84 11.76
C PRO A 38 -42.92 -2.06 13.03
N GLU A 39 -44.07 -2.70 12.82
CA GLU A 39 -45.09 -3.04 13.81
C GLU A 39 -44.56 -3.94 14.94
N ALA A 40 -45.15 -3.82 16.13
CA ALA A 40 -44.66 -4.43 17.38
C ALA A 40 -44.53 -5.97 17.32
N ALA A 41 -43.50 -6.48 17.99
CA ALA A 41 -43.07 -7.87 17.95
C ALA A 41 -44.06 -8.85 18.62
N ASP A 42 -44.41 -9.93 17.90
CA ASP A 42 -44.98 -11.15 18.47
C ASP A 42 -43.86 -12.06 19.04
N PRO A 43 -44.07 -12.74 20.18
CA PRO A 43 -43.01 -13.39 20.92
C PRO A 43 -42.69 -14.80 20.40
N LYS A 44 -41.38 -15.01 20.19
CA LYS A 44 -40.65 -16.30 20.23
C LYS A 44 -40.86 -17.27 19.06
N GLN A 45 -39.91 -17.23 18.14
CA GLN A 45 -39.33 -18.47 17.61
C GLN A 45 -37.81 -18.31 17.59
N ASN A 46 -37.15 -19.02 18.51
CA ASN A 46 -35.69 -19.12 18.61
C ASN A 46 -35.15 -19.80 17.33
N VAL A 47 -34.89 -19.00 16.31
CA VAL A 47 -33.92 -19.36 15.27
C VAL A 47 -32.55 -19.05 15.88
N PRO A 48 -31.56 -19.96 15.85
CA PRO A 48 -30.21 -19.58 16.22
C PRO A 48 -29.76 -18.55 15.18
N GLU A 49 -29.86 -17.28 15.57
CA GLU A 49 -29.26 -16.16 14.87
C GLU A 49 -27.80 -16.55 14.70
N ASN A 50 -27.44 -16.82 13.45
CA ASN A 50 -26.09 -17.16 13.04
C ASN A 50 -25.23 -15.99 13.51
N ALA A 51 -24.61 -16.17 14.68
CA ALA A 51 -23.89 -15.13 15.38
C ALA A 51 -22.84 -14.65 14.38
N ASN A 52 -23.09 -13.48 13.82
CA ASN A 52 -22.17 -12.80 12.96
C ASN A 52 -21.07 -12.33 13.92
N ILE A 53 -20.18 -13.25 14.27
CA ILE A 53 -19.05 -13.04 15.18
C ILE A 53 -18.16 -12.06 14.43
N ARG A 54 -18.49 -10.77 14.55
CA ARG A 54 -17.62 -9.69 14.12
C ARG A 54 -16.31 -9.92 14.88
N PRO A 55 -15.19 -10.15 14.19
CA PRO A 55 -13.94 -10.36 14.87
C PRO A 55 -13.71 -9.16 15.78
N SER A 56 -13.42 -9.44 17.06
CA SER A 56 -13.08 -8.39 18.00
C SER A 56 -11.96 -7.53 17.41
N LEU A 57 -11.96 -6.22 17.64
CA LEU A 57 -10.89 -5.34 17.13
C LEU A 57 -9.49 -5.86 17.51
N ARG A 58 -9.37 -6.53 18.65
CA ARG A 58 -8.12 -7.19 19.10
C ARG A 58 -7.68 -8.33 18.19
N THR A 59 -8.60 -9.18 17.74
CA THR A 59 -8.27 -10.29 16.82
C THR A 59 -7.83 -9.78 15.45
N VAL A 60 -8.40 -8.67 14.99
CA VAL A 60 -7.97 -8.02 13.74
C VAL A 60 -6.54 -7.49 13.90
N VAL A 61 -6.26 -6.71 14.94
CA VAL A 61 -4.91 -6.14 15.17
C VAL A 61 -3.83 -7.23 15.26
N GLN A 62 -4.11 -8.34 15.97
CA GLN A 62 -3.17 -9.46 16.08
C GLN A 62 -2.90 -10.14 14.74
N GLN A 63 -3.91 -10.24 13.88
CA GLN A 63 -3.76 -10.80 12.55
C GLN A 63 -2.89 -9.89 11.66
N HIS A 64 -3.14 -8.59 11.67
CA HIS A 64 -2.31 -7.62 10.93
C HIS A 64 -0.85 -7.64 11.41
N GLU A 65 -0.62 -7.74 12.72
CA GLU A 65 0.73 -7.86 13.28
C GLU A 65 1.44 -9.12 12.79
N LYS A 66 0.75 -10.26 12.80
CA LYS A 66 1.31 -11.52 12.32
C LYS A 66 1.64 -11.46 10.84
N GLU A 67 0.70 -10.99 10.02
CA GLU A 67 0.89 -10.84 8.57
C GLU A 67 2.06 -9.90 8.24
N PHE A 68 2.23 -8.83 9.02
CA PHE A 68 3.36 -7.93 8.89
C PHE A 68 4.69 -8.62 9.20
N ARG A 69 4.77 -9.34 10.32
CA ARG A 69 5.99 -10.06 10.73
C ARG A 69 6.36 -11.15 9.72
N ASP A 70 5.39 -11.92 9.26
CA ASP A 70 5.60 -12.99 8.29
C ASP A 70 6.08 -12.41 6.94
N SER A 71 5.48 -11.30 6.50
CA SER A 71 5.89 -10.60 5.28
C SER A 71 7.31 -10.02 5.38
N LEU A 72 7.68 -9.48 6.56
CA LEU A 72 9.02 -8.96 6.81
C LEU A 72 10.07 -10.08 6.80
N ALA A 73 9.75 -11.22 7.42
CA ALA A 73 10.62 -12.39 7.42
C ALA A 73 10.90 -12.87 5.99
N GLY A 74 9.85 -13.04 5.18
CA GLY A 74 9.99 -13.44 3.77
C GLY A 74 10.78 -12.44 2.92
N LEU A 75 10.61 -11.13 3.17
CA LEU A 75 11.42 -10.10 2.51
C LEU A 75 12.90 -10.23 2.89
N SER A 76 13.20 -10.42 4.19
CA SER A 76 14.57 -10.54 4.69
C SER A 76 15.29 -11.78 4.15
N GLU A 77 14.56 -12.88 4.02
CA GLU A 77 15.08 -14.13 3.46
C GLU A 77 15.46 -13.96 1.99
N ARG A 78 14.57 -13.39 1.17
CA ARG A 78 14.84 -13.15 -0.25
C ARG A 78 16.00 -12.19 -0.49
N VAL A 79 16.11 -11.14 0.33
CA VAL A 79 17.25 -10.22 0.25
C VAL A 79 18.55 -10.94 0.60
N SER A 80 18.54 -11.80 1.61
CA SER A 80 19.71 -12.61 2.00
C SER A 80 20.12 -13.57 0.88
N GLN A 81 19.15 -14.27 0.27
CA GLN A 81 19.39 -15.16 -0.87
C GLN A 81 19.99 -14.40 -2.06
N LEU A 82 19.38 -13.26 -2.46
CA LEU A 82 19.90 -12.45 -3.56
C LEU A 82 21.32 -11.95 -3.28
N LYS A 83 21.62 -11.58 -2.04
CA LYS A 83 22.97 -11.17 -1.64
C LYS A 83 23.98 -12.30 -1.83
N GLU A 84 23.66 -13.51 -1.36
CA GLU A 84 24.53 -14.68 -1.54
C GLU A 84 24.74 -15.02 -3.02
N GLU A 85 23.67 -14.94 -3.83
CA GLU A 85 23.78 -15.15 -5.27
C GLU A 85 24.68 -14.12 -5.95
N VAL A 86 24.53 -12.84 -5.61
CA VAL A 86 25.36 -11.76 -6.17
C VAL A 86 26.82 -11.89 -5.75
N GLU A 87 27.11 -12.32 -4.52
CA GLU A 87 28.49 -12.56 -4.05
C GLU A 87 29.19 -13.68 -4.81
N GLN A 88 28.43 -14.68 -5.30
CA GLN A 88 28.96 -15.81 -6.08
C GLN A 88 29.04 -15.52 -7.58
N LEU A 89 28.32 -14.51 -8.06
CA LEU A 89 28.23 -14.18 -9.48
C LEU A 89 29.49 -13.47 -10.00
N HIS A 90 29.90 -13.78 -11.23
CA HIS A 90 30.92 -13.02 -11.93
C HIS A 90 30.39 -11.63 -12.30
N SER A 91 31.26 -10.61 -12.38
CA SER A 91 30.86 -9.21 -12.56
C SER A 91 29.99 -8.94 -13.80
N ALA A 92 30.08 -9.76 -14.84
CA ALA A 92 29.25 -9.64 -16.03
C ALA A 92 27.80 -10.12 -15.83
N ASP A 93 27.59 -11.08 -14.92
CA ASP A 93 26.28 -11.71 -14.71
C ASP A 93 25.42 -10.95 -13.68
N ILE A 94 26.03 -10.04 -12.90
CA ILE A 94 25.34 -9.23 -11.88
C ILE A 94 24.23 -8.38 -12.52
N PHE A 95 24.44 -7.90 -13.75
CA PHE A 95 23.47 -7.09 -14.48
C PHE A 95 22.53 -7.92 -15.36
N SER A 96 22.41 -9.21 -15.07
CA SER A 96 21.51 -10.09 -15.80
C SER A 96 20.04 -9.75 -15.55
N VAL A 97 19.19 -10.14 -16.50
CA VAL A 97 17.74 -10.04 -16.39
C VAL A 97 17.20 -10.83 -15.18
N LYS A 98 17.92 -11.88 -14.75
CA LYS A 98 17.57 -12.66 -13.57
C LYS A 98 17.62 -11.79 -12.30
N ILE A 99 18.76 -11.15 -12.03
CA ILE A 99 18.95 -10.27 -10.87
C ILE A 99 17.96 -9.10 -10.89
N TYR A 100 17.67 -8.55 -12.07
CA TYR A 100 16.66 -7.50 -12.21
C TYR A 100 15.27 -7.99 -11.76
N LYS A 101 14.85 -9.18 -12.18
CA LYS A 101 13.54 -9.74 -11.80
C LYS A 101 13.45 -10.01 -10.31
N GLU A 102 14.47 -10.63 -9.72
CA GLU A 102 14.51 -10.92 -8.28
C GLU A 102 14.49 -9.64 -7.45
N THR A 103 15.25 -8.62 -7.86
CA THR A 103 15.22 -7.30 -7.22
C THR A 103 13.83 -6.64 -7.34
N SER A 104 13.17 -6.78 -8.50
CA SER A 104 11.81 -6.25 -8.70
C SER A 104 10.77 -6.97 -7.81
N GLU A 105 10.92 -8.28 -7.59
CA GLU A 105 10.07 -9.00 -6.64
C GLU A 105 10.27 -8.54 -5.19
N ILE A 106 11.52 -8.28 -4.78
CA ILE A 106 11.85 -7.70 -3.47
C ILE A 106 11.20 -6.32 -3.33
N GLU A 107 11.28 -5.48 -4.36
CA GLU A 107 10.62 -4.17 -4.37
C GLU A 107 9.10 -4.30 -4.19
N ARG A 108 8.47 -5.27 -4.87
CA ARG A 108 7.04 -5.54 -4.73
C ARG A 108 6.68 -5.93 -3.29
N LEU A 109 7.44 -6.83 -2.68
CA LEU A 109 7.23 -7.26 -1.30
C LEU A 109 7.43 -6.09 -0.32
N ALA A 110 8.44 -5.25 -0.53
CA ALA A 110 8.67 -4.07 0.29
C ALA A 110 7.52 -3.05 0.18
N LYS A 111 6.95 -2.87 -1.02
CA LYS A 111 5.75 -2.04 -1.22
C LYS A 111 4.54 -2.61 -0.49
N GLN A 112 4.34 -3.93 -0.53
CA GLN A 112 3.27 -4.59 0.21
C GLN A 112 3.43 -4.40 1.72
N LEU A 113 4.65 -4.56 2.24
CA LEU A 113 4.95 -4.31 3.65
C LEU A 113 4.62 -2.87 4.06
N LYS A 114 4.98 -1.89 3.21
CA LYS A 114 4.63 -0.48 3.42
C LYS A 114 3.12 -0.25 3.46
N THR A 115 2.35 -0.95 2.63
CA THR A 115 0.88 -0.84 2.65
C THR A 115 0.28 -1.44 3.92
N LEU A 116 0.82 -2.57 4.41
CA LEU A 116 0.40 -3.19 5.66
C LEU A 116 0.75 -2.32 6.88
N ALA A 117 1.88 -1.62 6.87
CA ALA A 117 2.25 -0.71 7.96
C ALA A 117 1.34 0.54 8.04
N LYS A 118 0.66 0.89 6.95
CA LYS A 118 -0.22 2.06 6.88
C LYS A 118 -1.65 1.75 7.35
N SER A 119 -2.09 0.50 7.22
CA SER A 119 -3.45 0.05 7.56
C SER A 119 -3.62 -0.14 9.06
#